data_AF-A0A9Q3YLD3-F1
#
_entry.id   AF-A0A9Q3YLD3-F1
#
_cell.length_a   1.000
_cell.length_b   1.000
_cell.length_c   1.000
_cell.angle_alpha   90.00
_cell.angle_beta   90.00
_cell.angle_gamma   90.00
#
_symmetry.space_group_name_H-M   'P 1'
#
loop_
_entity.id
_entity.type
_entity.pdbx_description
1 polymer ?
#
loop_
_entity_poly.entity_id
_entity_poly.type
_entity_poly.pdbx_seq_one_letter_code
_entity_poly.pdbx_strand_id
1 'polypeptide(L)'
;MNKILTVILSLLFIAPTWAQDNTWRKSPELDALIVELKQHYASDDLFAIDKRSMTQVDNLSFFIQYIDKPDTPEYKLLKAYLWGVQQTHIDSNYQQIQTNVVPWFCPKGGPLPAFSRNADNPTQFIENLIWETLEIDIQRRPNNLPKGKGMFKPMSGLIRYGLQIKYPCYDKVPQAHRVGSWAY
;
A
#
# COMPACT_ATOMS: atom_id res chain seq x y z
N MET A 1 -1.57 42.57 -35.82
CA MET A 1 -0.53 41.65 -35.29
C MET A 1 0.03 42.30 -34.03
N ASN A 2 -0.15 41.84 -32.80
CA ASN A 2 0.00 40.49 -32.27
C ASN A 2 -0.77 40.28 -30.95
N LYS A 3 -2.09 40.55 -30.92
CA LYS A 3 -2.92 40.15 -29.76
C LYS A 3 -3.05 38.62 -29.59
N ILE A 4 -2.72 37.86 -30.63
CA ILE A 4 -2.69 36.38 -30.63
C ILE A 4 -1.44 35.84 -29.92
N LEU A 5 -0.33 36.60 -29.90
CA LEU A 5 0.92 36.13 -29.32
C LEU A 5 0.88 36.11 -27.78
N THR A 6 0.11 37.00 -27.17
CA THR A 6 -0.01 37.10 -25.71
C THR A 6 -0.90 36.01 -25.10
N VAL A 7 -1.83 35.44 -25.88
CA VAL A 7 -2.71 34.35 -25.40
C VAL A 7 -1.99 33.00 -25.42
N ILE A 8 -1.08 32.78 -26.38
CA ILE A 8 -0.35 31.52 -26.53
C ILE A 8 0.73 31.36 -25.43
N LEU A 9 1.33 32.45 -24.95
CA LEU A 9 2.35 32.39 -23.90
C LEU A 9 1.77 32.10 -22.50
N SER A 10 0.51 32.45 -22.26
CA SER A 10 -0.20 32.18 -20.99
C SER A 10 -0.64 30.72 -20.85
N LEU A 11 -0.79 30.01 -21.97
CA LEU A 11 -1.20 28.60 -22.02
C LEU A 11 -0.01 27.63 -21.82
N LEU A 12 1.23 28.12 -21.91
CA LEU A 12 2.45 27.31 -21.75
C LEU A 12 2.87 27.09 -20.29
N PHE A 13 2.19 27.70 -19.31
CA PHE A 13 2.47 27.54 -17.88
C PHE A 13 1.48 26.66 -17.12
N ILE A 14 0.53 26.00 -17.82
CA ILE A 14 -0.15 24.84 -17.24
C ILE A 14 0.73 23.61 -17.55
N ALA A 15 1.97 23.64 -17.06
CA ALA A 15 2.67 22.38 -16.85
C ALA A 15 1.81 21.62 -15.83
N PRO A 16 1.36 20.39 -16.13
CA PRO A 16 0.61 19.61 -15.18
C PRO A 16 1.43 19.55 -13.88
N THR A 17 0.88 20.04 -12.78
CA THR A 17 1.44 19.90 -11.41
C THR A 17 1.69 18.43 -11.01
N TRP A 18 1.27 17.50 -11.86
CA TRP A 18 1.59 16.08 -11.86
C TRP A 18 3.07 15.76 -12.12
N ALA A 19 3.88 16.71 -12.61
CA ALA A 19 5.30 16.47 -12.95
C ALA A 19 6.30 16.79 -11.82
N GLN A 20 5.85 17.20 -10.62
CA GLN A 20 6.73 17.62 -9.52
C GLN A 20 6.57 16.88 -8.19
N ASP A 21 5.82 15.79 -8.14
CA ASP A 21 5.66 15.05 -6.88
C ASP A 21 6.02 13.57 -7.10
N ASN A 22 7.25 13.19 -6.74
CA ASN A 22 7.68 11.78 -6.69
C ASN A 22 7.01 11.02 -5.52
N THR A 23 6.00 11.60 -4.87
CA THR A 23 5.17 10.91 -3.90
C THR A 23 4.10 10.13 -4.65
N TRP A 24 4.08 8.82 -4.46
CA TRP A 24 3.00 7.97 -4.95
C TRP A 24 1.64 8.51 -4.49
N ARG A 25 0.65 8.55 -5.40
CA ARG A 25 -0.72 9.05 -5.12
C ARG A 25 -1.75 7.96 -5.44
N LYS A 26 -2.80 7.89 -4.61
CA LYS A 26 -3.95 6.99 -4.79
C LYS A 26 -4.67 7.32 -6.10
N SER A 27 -5.18 6.31 -6.81
CA SER A 27 -6.10 6.53 -7.92
C SER A 27 -7.50 6.93 -7.42
N PRO A 28 -8.32 7.60 -8.26
CA PRO A 28 -9.73 7.81 -7.95
C PRO A 28 -10.50 6.52 -7.66
N GLU A 29 -10.15 5.42 -8.31
CA GLU A 29 -10.76 4.11 -8.10
C GLU A 29 -10.43 3.55 -6.71
N LEU A 30 -9.18 3.69 -6.26
CA LEU A 30 -8.77 3.30 -4.91
C LEU A 30 -9.44 4.19 -3.84
N ASP A 31 -9.53 5.50 -4.08
CA ASP A 31 -10.22 6.41 -3.17
C ASP A 31 -11.72 6.06 -3.05
N ALA A 32 -12.38 5.77 -4.18
CA ALA A 32 -13.78 5.34 -4.18
C ALA A 32 -13.98 4.04 -3.39
N LEU A 33 -13.09 3.06 -3.56
CA LEU A 33 -13.11 1.81 -2.79
C LEU A 33 -12.94 2.08 -1.29
N ILE A 34 -11.99 2.94 -0.90
CA ILE A 34 -11.77 3.27 0.52
C ILE A 34 -13.01 3.91 1.13
N VAL A 35 -13.71 4.79 0.40
CA VAL A 35 -14.96 5.39 0.86
C VAL A 35 -16.04 4.32 1.05
N GLU A 36 -16.24 3.43 0.07
CA GLU A 36 -17.21 2.32 0.18
C GLU A 36 -16.90 1.42 1.39
N LEU A 37 -15.62 1.07 1.59
CA LEU A 37 -15.19 0.25 2.73
C LEU A 37 -15.44 0.97 4.06
N LYS A 38 -15.08 2.25 4.18
CA LYS A 38 -15.33 3.06 5.39
C LYS A 38 -16.82 3.15 5.71
N GLN A 39 -17.68 3.29 4.70
CA GLN A 39 -19.14 3.27 4.88
C GLN A 39 -19.63 1.91 5.36
N HIS A 40 -19.15 0.82 4.75
CA HIS A 40 -19.50 -0.54 5.16
C HIS A 40 -19.06 -0.85 6.60
N TYR A 41 -17.88 -0.39 7.01
CA TYR A 41 -17.37 -0.52 8.38
C TYR A 41 -18.21 0.21 9.42
N ALA A 42 -18.90 1.28 9.03
CA ALA A 42 -19.80 2.02 9.91
C ALA A 42 -21.20 1.40 9.99
N SER A 43 -21.49 0.32 9.25
CA SER A 43 -22.80 -0.33 9.24
C SER A 43 -23.06 -1.12 10.53
N ASP A 44 -24.29 -1.05 11.03
CA ASP A 44 -24.74 -1.85 12.17
C ASP A 44 -24.91 -3.34 11.83
N ASP A 45 -25.10 -3.66 10.55
CA ASP A 45 -25.41 -4.98 10.01
C ASP A 45 -24.19 -5.91 9.84
N LEU A 46 -23.03 -5.52 10.38
CA LEU A 46 -21.83 -6.35 10.32
C LEU A 46 -21.96 -7.62 11.18
N PHE A 47 -21.49 -8.74 10.64
CA PHE A 47 -21.39 -9.97 11.41
C PHE A 47 -20.43 -9.80 12.59
N ALA A 48 -20.64 -10.55 13.68
CA ALA A 48 -19.79 -10.48 14.87
C ALA A 48 -18.30 -10.77 14.58
N ILE A 49 -18.02 -11.63 13.59
CA ILE A 49 -16.66 -11.93 13.14
C ILE A 49 -16.00 -10.74 12.42
N ASP A 50 -16.78 -9.96 11.68
CA ASP A 50 -16.29 -8.78 10.97
C ASP A 50 -15.98 -7.67 11.97
N LYS A 51 -16.88 -7.45 12.94
CA LYS A 51 -16.65 -6.53 14.07
C LYS A 51 -15.38 -6.90 14.84
N ARG A 52 -15.13 -8.19 15.08
CA ARG A 52 -13.88 -8.68 15.69
C ARG A 52 -12.66 -8.48 14.79
N SER A 53 -12.81 -8.61 13.49
CA SER A 53 -11.71 -8.38 12.54
C SER A 53 -11.28 -6.91 12.52
N MET A 54 -12.24 -5.99 12.68
CA MET A 54 -11.99 -4.55 12.74
C MET A 54 -11.21 -4.09 13.97
N THR A 55 -11.12 -4.90 15.02
CA THR A 55 -10.34 -4.56 16.23
C THR A 55 -8.91 -5.10 16.18
N GLN A 56 -8.55 -5.91 15.18
CA GLN A 56 -7.22 -6.51 15.04
C GLN A 56 -6.30 -5.57 14.27
N VAL A 57 -5.20 -5.13 14.90
CA VAL A 57 -4.25 -4.15 14.34
C VAL A 57 -3.63 -4.60 13.01
N ASP A 58 -3.48 -5.92 12.81
CA ASP A 58 -2.91 -6.50 11.60
C ASP A 58 -3.94 -6.66 10.47
N ASN A 59 -5.21 -6.30 10.69
CA ASN A 59 -6.26 -6.40 9.69
C ASN A 59 -6.35 -5.14 8.83
N LEU A 60 -6.63 -5.32 7.53
CA LEU A 60 -6.78 -4.21 6.59
C LEU A 60 -7.90 -3.25 7.00
N SER A 61 -9.00 -3.75 7.59
CA SER A 61 -10.08 -2.89 8.08
C SER A 61 -9.62 -1.97 9.21
N PHE A 62 -8.68 -2.39 10.06
CA PHE A 62 -8.11 -1.55 11.11
C PHE A 62 -7.23 -0.46 10.50
N PHE A 63 -6.38 -0.84 9.55
CA PHE A 63 -5.55 0.11 8.80
C PHE A 63 -6.39 1.20 8.13
N ILE A 64 -7.41 0.83 7.35
CA ILE A 64 -8.26 1.79 6.64
C ILE A 64 -9.00 2.75 7.58
N GLN A 65 -9.44 2.27 8.75
CA GLN A 65 -10.20 3.09 9.70
C GLN A 65 -9.34 4.10 10.47
N TYR A 66 -8.06 3.79 10.70
CA TYR A 66 -7.24 4.53 11.66
C TYR A 66 -6.00 5.19 11.06
N ILE A 67 -5.55 4.84 9.84
CA ILE A 67 -4.33 5.41 9.25
C ILE A 67 -4.37 6.93 9.06
N ASP A 68 -5.56 7.52 8.91
CA ASP A 68 -5.74 8.98 8.75
C ASP A 68 -6.16 9.68 10.07
N LYS A 69 -5.98 9.04 11.24
CA LYS A 69 -6.46 9.54 12.54
C LYS A 69 -5.33 9.69 13.57
N PRO A 70 -4.39 10.62 13.38
CA PRO A 70 -3.15 10.70 14.15
C PRO A 70 -3.33 10.82 15.67
N ASP A 71 -4.45 11.38 16.11
CA ASP A 71 -4.71 11.68 17.52
C ASP A 71 -5.29 10.50 18.32
N THR A 72 -5.54 9.34 17.70
CA THR A 72 -6.17 8.19 18.40
C THR A 72 -5.15 7.16 18.92
N PRO A 73 -5.48 6.43 20.00
CA PRO A 73 -4.68 5.30 20.46
C PRO A 73 -4.48 4.23 19.38
N GLU A 74 -5.50 3.97 18.56
CA GLU A 74 -5.48 2.99 17.48
C GLU A 74 -4.49 3.37 16.38
N TYR A 75 -4.38 4.66 16.03
CA TYR A 75 -3.35 5.11 15.10
C TYR A 75 -1.95 4.84 15.66
N LYS A 76 -1.69 5.17 16.93
CA LYS A 76 -0.38 4.89 17.55
C LYS A 76 -0.05 3.40 17.55
N LEU A 77 -1.04 2.56 17.87
CA LEU A 77 -0.94 1.11 17.81
C LEU A 77 -0.65 0.62 16.38
N LEU A 78 -1.37 1.16 15.38
CA LEU A 78 -1.17 0.87 13.98
C LEU A 78 0.24 1.23 13.53
N LYS A 79 0.74 2.42 13.87
CA LYS A 79 2.09 2.86 13.52
C LYS A 79 3.17 1.97 14.14
N ALA A 80 2.99 1.56 15.40
CA ALA A 80 3.91 0.62 16.05
C ALA A 80 3.91 -0.75 15.36
N TYR A 81 2.74 -1.27 15.00
CA TYR A 81 2.60 -2.50 14.24
C TYR A 81 3.29 -2.40 12.87
N LEU A 82 2.96 -1.36 12.09
CA LEU A 82 3.53 -1.11 10.77
C LEU A 82 5.06 -0.98 10.83
N TRP A 83 5.58 -0.30 11.85
CA TRP A 83 7.01 -0.20 12.10
C TRP A 83 7.67 -1.57 12.32
N GLY A 84 7.07 -2.41 13.16
CA GLY A 84 7.57 -3.76 13.44
C GLY A 84 7.56 -4.65 12.19
N VAL A 85 6.48 -4.64 11.41
CA VAL A 85 6.36 -5.39 10.16
C VAL A 85 7.41 -4.94 9.15
N GLN A 86 7.56 -3.62 9.02
CA GLN A 86 8.50 -3.00 8.12
C GLN A 86 9.95 -3.39 8.46
N GLN A 87 10.36 -3.26 9.73
CA GLN A 87 11.68 -3.69 10.21
C GLN A 87 11.92 -5.18 9.97
N THR A 88 10.93 -6.03 10.27
CA THR A 88 11.04 -7.49 10.09
C THR A 88 11.34 -7.86 8.64
N HIS A 89 10.67 -7.23 7.67
CA HIS A 89 10.92 -7.52 6.26
C HIS A 89 12.27 -6.99 5.76
N ILE A 90 12.71 -5.82 6.24
CA ILE A 90 14.05 -5.31 5.93
C ILE A 90 15.12 -6.25 6.47
N ASP A 91 15.06 -6.58 7.76
CA ASP A 91 16.09 -7.38 8.43
C ASP A 91 16.13 -8.79 7.85
N SER A 92 14.96 -9.40 7.60
CA SER A 92 14.87 -10.74 6.99
C SER A 92 15.47 -10.76 5.58
N ASN A 93 15.17 -9.75 4.75
CA ASN A 93 15.72 -9.64 3.40
C ASN A 93 17.25 -9.42 3.44
N TYR A 94 17.71 -8.52 4.32
CA TYR A 94 19.13 -8.26 4.52
C TYR A 94 19.88 -9.53 4.93
N GLN A 95 19.38 -10.27 5.91
CA GLN A 95 20.01 -11.51 6.36
C GLN A 95 20.03 -12.60 5.27
N GLN A 96 18.97 -12.72 4.47
CA GLN A 96 18.96 -13.64 3.33
C GLN A 96 20.05 -13.28 2.30
N ILE A 97 20.18 -11.99 1.96
CA ILE A 97 21.24 -11.51 1.06
C ILE A 97 22.63 -11.79 1.65
N GLN A 98 22.86 -11.47 2.94
CA GLN A 98 24.17 -11.68 3.59
C GLN A 98 24.57 -13.15 3.68
N THR A 99 23.59 -14.05 3.80
CA THR A 99 23.81 -15.51 3.88
C THR A 99 23.75 -16.20 2.52
N ASN A 100 23.73 -15.44 1.41
CA ASN A 100 23.66 -15.94 0.04
C ASN A 100 22.43 -16.84 -0.23
N VAL A 101 21.33 -16.60 0.49
CA VAL A 101 20.02 -17.22 0.24
C VAL A 101 19.22 -16.30 -0.66
N VAL A 102 18.67 -16.84 -1.75
CA VAL A 102 17.80 -16.07 -2.66
C VAL A 102 16.54 -15.64 -1.89
N PRO A 103 16.31 -14.33 -1.71
CA PRO A 103 15.10 -13.88 -1.03
C PRO A 103 13.85 -14.15 -1.86
N TRP A 104 12.68 -14.14 -1.22
CA TRP A 104 11.41 -14.30 -1.94
C TRP A 104 10.94 -13.03 -2.67
N PHE A 105 11.61 -11.89 -2.44
CA PHE A 105 11.52 -10.63 -3.18
C PHE A 105 12.90 -9.94 -3.22
N CYS A 106 13.26 -9.29 -4.32
CA CYS A 106 14.61 -8.79 -4.60
C CYS A 106 14.60 -7.31 -5.00
N PRO A 107 14.84 -6.40 -4.05
CA PRO A 107 14.97 -4.98 -4.35
C PRO A 107 16.17 -4.75 -5.28
N LYS A 108 16.00 -3.87 -6.29
CA LYS A 108 17.10 -3.50 -7.19
C LYS A 108 18.17 -2.75 -6.39
N GLY A 109 19.42 -3.18 -6.48
CA GLY A 109 20.55 -2.54 -5.79
C GLY A 109 20.89 -3.11 -4.41
N GLY A 110 20.26 -4.21 -3.98
CA GLY A 110 20.61 -4.93 -2.75
C GLY A 110 19.45 -4.97 -1.75
N PRO A 111 19.71 -4.79 -0.44
CA PRO A 111 18.65 -4.83 0.56
C PRO A 111 17.63 -3.71 0.35
N LEU A 112 16.42 -3.87 0.92
CA LEU A 112 15.42 -2.81 0.93
C LEU A 112 16.04 -1.50 1.44
N PRO A 113 15.75 -0.35 0.80
CA PRO A 113 16.25 0.93 1.28
C PRO A 113 15.81 1.13 2.72
N ALA A 114 16.79 1.28 3.61
CA ALA A 114 16.52 1.61 5.00
C ALA A 114 15.88 3.01 5.05
N PHE A 115 14.69 3.10 5.65
CA PHE A 115 14.07 4.38 5.98
C PHE A 115 14.74 4.95 7.23
N SER A 116 14.77 6.28 7.32
CA SER A 116 15.27 6.96 8.50
C SER A 116 14.31 6.74 9.68
N ARG A 117 14.84 6.30 10.82
CA ARG A 117 14.10 6.28 12.11
C ARG A 117 13.64 7.68 12.52
N ASN A 118 14.30 8.71 12.00
CA ASN A 118 14.05 10.12 12.27
C ASN A 118 13.26 10.82 11.15
N ALA A 119 12.73 10.07 10.17
CA ALA A 119 11.82 10.65 9.18
C ALA A 119 10.52 11.08 9.85
N ASP A 120 9.87 12.11 9.30
CA ASP A 120 8.57 12.59 9.79
C ASP A 120 7.49 11.48 9.77
N ASN A 121 7.53 10.63 8.74
CA ASN A 121 6.74 9.39 8.68
C ASN A 121 7.66 8.17 8.51
N PRO A 122 8.11 7.54 9.61
CA PRO A 122 9.06 6.43 9.56
C PRO A 122 8.44 5.14 8.98
N THR A 123 7.11 5.02 8.91
CA THR A 123 6.39 3.87 8.32
C THR A 123 5.83 4.14 6.92
N GLN A 124 6.22 5.24 6.27
CA GLN A 124 5.70 5.61 4.96
C GLN A 124 5.92 4.53 3.89
N PHE A 125 7.05 3.82 3.93
CA PHE A 125 7.34 2.77 2.96
C PHE A 125 6.30 1.64 3.00
N ILE A 126 6.00 1.11 4.18
CA ILE A 126 5.05 0.00 4.32
C ILE A 126 3.60 0.46 4.07
N GLU A 127 3.27 1.71 4.43
CA GLU A 127 1.97 2.31 4.12
C GLU A 127 1.75 2.43 2.61
N ASN A 128 2.73 2.99 1.89
CA ASN A 128 2.68 3.12 0.44
C ASN A 128 2.61 1.74 -0.22
N LEU A 129 3.37 0.76 0.28
CA LEU A 129 3.30 -0.60 -0.24
C LEU A 129 1.89 -1.18 -0.10
N ILE A 130 1.24 -1.04 1.05
CA ILE A 130 -0.13 -1.53 1.26
C ILE A 130 -1.07 -0.90 0.24
N TRP A 131 -0.99 0.42 0.07
CA TRP A 131 -1.85 1.11 -0.87
C TRP A 131 -1.59 0.77 -2.34
N GLU A 132 -0.32 0.74 -2.75
CA GLU A 132 0.10 0.32 -4.10
C GLU A 132 -0.36 -1.11 -4.40
N THR A 133 -0.34 -2.00 -3.40
CA THR A 133 -0.78 -3.38 -3.59
C THR A 133 -2.28 -3.47 -3.80
N LEU A 134 -3.06 -2.66 -3.08
CA LEU A 134 -4.51 -2.54 -3.32
C LEU A 134 -4.80 -1.99 -4.71
N GLU A 135 -4.07 -0.96 -5.13
CA GLU A 135 -4.15 -0.39 -6.48
C GLU A 135 -3.93 -1.47 -7.57
N ILE A 136 -2.86 -2.23 -7.44
CA ILE A 136 -2.56 -3.33 -8.36
C ILE A 136 -3.66 -4.39 -8.34
N ASP A 137 -4.20 -4.70 -7.16
CA ASP A 137 -5.28 -5.67 -7.04
C ASP A 137 -6.56 -5.19 -7.74
N ILE A 138 -6.90 -3.90 -7.59
CA ILE A 138 -8.02 -3.27 -8.28
C ILE A 138 -7.85 -3.39 -9.80
N GLN A 139 -6.66 -3.07 -10.31
CA GLN A 139 -6.36 -3.11 -11.74
C GLN A 139 -6.40 -4.54 -12.31
N ARG A 140 -5.89 -5.52 -11.55
CA ARG A 140 -5.85 -6.93 -11.99
C ARG A 140 -7.19 -7.64 -11.84
N ARG A 141 -8.05 -7.18 -10.92
CA ARG A 141 -9.32 -7.82 -10.54
C ARG A 141 -10.47 -6.81 -10.41
N PRO A 142 -10.78 -6.00 -11.44
CA PRO A 142 -11.76 -4.90 -11.34
C PRO A 142 -13.18 -5.34 -10.97
N ASN A 143 -13.51 -6.62 -11.22
CA ASN A 143 -14.82 -7.23 -10.92
C ASN A 143 -14.80 -8.19 -9.71
N ASN A 144 -13.63 -8.44 -9.12
CA ASN A 144 -13.41 -9.45 -8.08
C ASN A 144 -12.90 -8.89 -6.76
N LEU A 145 -12.69 -7.57 -6.67
CA LEU A 145 -12.64 -6.92 -5.37
C LEU A 145 -13.97 -7.19 -4.67
N PRO A 146 -13.98 -7.47 -3.36
CA PRO A 146 -15.21 -7.61 -2.60
C PRO A 146 -15.91 -6.25 -2.47
N LYS A 147 -16.51 -5.79 -3.58
CA LYS A 147 -17.53 -4.74 -3.61
C LYS A 147 -18.62 -5.20 -2.63
N GLY A 148 -18.75 -4.51 -1.50
CA GLY A 148 -19.73 -4.82 -0.46
C GLY A 148 -19.44 -5.91 0.59
N LYS A 149 -18.23 -6.45 0.78
CA LYS A 149 -17.92 -7.39 1.90
C LYS A 149 -16.80 -6.95 2.87
N GLY A 150 -16.43 -5.68 2.85
CA GLY A 150 -15.57 -5.07 3.87
C GLY A 150 -14.11 -5.54 3.96
N MET A 151 -13.57 -6.34 3.01
CA MET A 151 -12.13 -6.72 3.02
C MET A 151 -11.53 -7.04 4.42
N PHE A 152 -12.22 -7.84 5.24
CA PHE A 152 -11.80 -8.18 6.61
C PHE A 152 -10.68 -9.23 6.62
N LYS A 153 -9.47 -8.86 6.15
CA LYS A 153 -8.33 -9.79 5.99
C LYS A 153 -7.04 -9.25 6.62
N PRO A 154 -6.18 -10.11 7.17
CA PRO A 154 -4.86 -9.72 7.60
C PRO A 154 -4.04 -9.08 6.48
N MET A 155 -3.34 -8.00 6.78
CA MET A 155 -2.45 -7.29 5.87
C MET A 155 -1.20 -8.10 5.52
N SER A 156 -0.82 -9.10 6.32
CA SER A 156 0.38 -9.90 6.09
C SER A 156 0.44 -10.54 4.69
N GLY A 157 -0.68 -11.06 4.20
CA GLY A 157 -0.76 -11.62 2.84
C GLY A 157 -0.60 -10.55 1.76
N LEU A 158 -1.19 -9.37 1.99
CA LEU A 158 -1.14 -8.23 1.08
C LEU A 158 0.27 -7.64 1.03
N ILE A 159 0.90 -7.38 2.17
CA ILE A 159 2.28 -6.90 2.28
C ILE A 159 3.24 -7.86 1.60
N ARG A 160 3.08 -9.17 1.83
CA ARG A 160 3.92 -10.16 1.17
C ARG A 160 3.75 -10.10 -0.34
N TYR A 161 2.54 -10.18 -0.83
CA TYR A 161 2.27 -10.10 -2.27
C TYR A 161 2.81 -8.80 -2.89
N GLY A 162 2.59 -7.66 -2.23
CA GLY A 162 3.11 -6.35 -2.62
C GLY A 162 4.62 -6.30 -2.79
N LEU A 163 5.37 -6.80 -1.80
CA LEU A 163 6.83 -6.86 -1.88
C LEU A 163 7.30 -7.71 -3.07
N GLN A 164 6.65 -8.86 -3.32
CA GLN A 164 7.05 -9.76 -4.40
C GLN A 164 6.79 -9.19 -5.79
N ILE A 165 5.68 -8.47 -5.99
CA ILE A 165 5.37 -7.87 -7.30
C ILE A 165 6.12 -6.55 -7.53
N LYS A 166 6.39 -5.76 -6.47
CA LYS A 166 7.15 -4.51 -6.56
C LYS A 166 8.64 -4.77 -6.74
N TYR A 167 9.13 -5.84 -6.13
CA TYR A 167 10.53 -6.25 -6.16
C TYR A 167 10.66 -7.72 -6.57
N PRO A 168 10.32 -8.08 -7.82
CA PRO A 168 10.38 -9.46 -8.25
C PRO A 168 11.85 -9.91 -8.45
N CYS A 169 12.19 -11.10 -7.97
CA CYS A 169 13.49 -11.73 -8.22
C CYS A 169 13.65 -12.29 -9.63
N TYR A 170 12.54 -12.47 -10.34
CA TYR A 170 12.46 -13.05 -11.67
C TYR A 170 11.58 -12.15 -12.53
N ASP A 171 11.87 -12.00 -13.82
CA ASP A 171 11.01 -11.23 -14.75
C ASP A 171 9.55 -11.70 -14.70
N LYS A 172 9.35 -13.01 -14.49
CA LYS A 172 8.06 -13.61 -14.17
C LYS A 172 8.20 -14.50 -12.94
N VAL A 173 7.48 -14.17 -11.87
CA VAL A 173 7.49 -14.96 -10.64
C VAL A 173 6.95 -16.38 -10.91
N PRO A 174 7.78 -17.44 -10.73
CA PRO A 174 7.36 -18.82 -10.93
C PRO A 174 6.20 -19.19 -10.01
N GLN A 175 5.27 -20.03 -10.47
CA GLN A 175 4.09 -20.40 -9.67
C GLN A 175 4.43 -20.96 -8.29
N ALA A 176 5.48 -21.77 -8.19
CA ALA A 176 5.96 -22.34 -6.93
C ALA A 176 6.45 -21.27 -5.92
N HIS A 177 6.81 -20.07 -6.39
CA HIS A 177 7.35 -19.00 -5.56
C HIS A 177 6.30 -17.93 -5.24
N ARG A 178 5.11 -18.01 -5.84
CA ARG A 178 4.03 -17.03 -5.63
C ARG A 178 3.54 -17.08 -4.20
N VAL A 179 3.57 -15.94 -3.52
CA VAL A 179 3.00 -15.80 -2.18
C VAL A 179 1.49 -15.57 -2.23
N GLY A 180 0.75 -16.43 -1.51
CA GLY A 180 -0.70 -16.31 -1.32
C GLY A 180 -1.55 -16.58 -2.58
N SER A 181 -2.84 -16.27 -2.46
CA SER A 181 -3.85 -16.43 -3.54
C SER A 181 -4.15 -15.11 -4.28
N TRP A 182 -3.21 -14.16 -4.25
CA TRP A 182 -3.33 -12.87 -4.93
C TRP A 182 -3.02 -12.99 -6.43
N ALA A 183 -3.53 -12.08 -7.25
CA ALA A 183 -3.48 -12.18 -8.71
C ALA A 183 -2.10 -11.82 -9.26
N TYR A 184 -1.35 -12.76 -9.86
CA TYR A 184 -0.02 -12.53 -10.44
C TYR A 184 -0.02 -12.10 -11.89
#